data_AF-A0A5C8M7L0-F1
#
_entry.id   AF-A0A5C8M7L0-F1
#
_cell.length_a   1.000
_cell.length_b   1.000
_cell.length_c   1.000
_cell.angle_alpha   90.00
_cell.angle_beta   90.00
_cell.angle_gamma   90.00
#
_symmetry.space_group_name_H-M   'P 1'
#
loop_
_entity.id
_entity.type
_entity.pdbx_description
1 polymer ?
#
loop_
_entity_poly.entity_id
_entity_poly.type
_entity_poly.pdbx_seq_one_letter_code
_entity_poly.pdbx_strand_id
1 'polypeptide(L)'
;MGFNSFVLVDISQNVDLIYLEEVMMGDFSFNMNYENRDKLLGISGEWIFKRGSGSIRRFDFIDVSILKQLIENKFIDPIESHNSSPSIEQIYGFMARFPHVMAKGYVTSPLRIDYRVSLDALFVPKKHITQQLKQDFIAFCVKADELETDEYLYAWWD
;
A
#
# COMPACT_ATOMS: atom_id res chain seq x y z
N MET A 1 -30.03 -5.94 37.33
CA MET A 1 -28.91 -4.97 37.44
C MET A 1 -28.17 -5.02 36.12
N GLY A 2 -28.43 -4.07 35.22
CA GLY A 2 -27.79 -4.01 33.90
C GLY A 2 -26.55 -3.12 33.96
N PHE A 3 -25.40 -3.66 33.60
CA PHE A 3 -24.19 -2.88 33.37
C PHE A 3 -24.19 -2.43 31.91
N ASN A 4 -24.37 -1.12 31.69
CA ASN A 4 -24.05 -0.49 30.41
C ASN A 4 -22.51 -0.45 30.29
N SER A 5 -21.95 -1.28 29.42
CA SER A 5 -20.55 -1.12 28.99
C SER A 5 -20.49 0.06 28.01
N PHE A 6 -19.92 1.18 28.45
CA PHE A 6 -19.48 2.22 27.54
C PHE A 6 -18.32 1.67 26.71
N VAL A 7 -18.55 1.47 25.41
CA VAL A 7 -17.46 1.24 24.45
C VAL A 7 -16.73 2.57 24.30
N LEU A 8 -15.54 2.66 24.88
CA LEU A 8 -14.59 3.73 24.57
C LEU A 8 -14.12 3.50 23.13
N VAL A 9 -14.78 4.16 22.18
CA VAL A 9 -14.28 4.25 20.80
C VAL A 9 -13.00 5.06 20.87
N ASP A 10 -11.88 4.45 20.47
CA ASP A 10 -10.57 5.07 20.47
C ASP A 10 -10.56 6.28 19.53
N ILE A 11 -10.56 7.47 20.12
CA ILE A 11 -10.64 8.76 19.41
C ILE A 11 -9.43 8.95 18.48
N SER A 12 -8.31 8.27 18.73
CA SER A 12 -7.10 8.37 17.90
C SER A 12 -7.29 7.81 16.48
N GLN A 13 -8.08 6.75 16.32
CA GLN A 13 -8.35 6.13 15.02
C GLN A 13 -9.19 7.05 14.12
N ASN A 14 -10.11 7.84 14.70
CA ASN A 14 -10.94 8.77 13.95
C ASN A 14 -10.17 10.01 13.46
N VAL A 15 -9.18 10.48 14.22
CA VAL A 15 -8.35 11.62 13.80
C VAL A 15 -7.43 11.24 12.65
N ASP A 16 -6.87 10.03 12.69
CA ASP A 16 -6.05 9.49 11.59
C ASP A 16 -6.84 9.37 10.28
N LEU A 17 -8.11 8.95 10.34
CA LEU A 17 -8.97 8.81 9.17
C LEU A 17 -9.37 10.16 8.56
N ILE A 18 -9.71 11.16 9.37
CA ILE A 18 -10.08 12.50 8.89
C ILE A 18 -8.89 13.18 8.19
N TYR A 19 -7.68 13.05 8.72
CA TYR A 19 -6.48 13.62 8.10
C TYR A 19 -6.17 12.95 6.75
N LEU A 20 -6.37 11.62 6.66
CA LEU A 20 -6.24 10.91 5.40
C LEU A 20 -7.29 11.36 4.38
N GLU A 21 -8.56 11.50 4.77
CA GLU A 21 -9.61 12.02 3.87
C GLU A 21 -9.27 13.40 3.31
N GLU A 22 -8.75 14.32 4.12
CA GLU A 22 -8.34 15.66 3.64
C GLU A 22 -7.17 15.59 2.65
N VAL A 23 -6.19 14.71 2.88
CA VAL A 23 -5.08 14.47 1.94
C VAL A 23 -5.58 13.91 0.61
N MET A 24 -6.67 13.15 0.64
CA MET A 24 -7.23 12.41 -0.49
C MET A 24 -8.17 13.19 -1.40
N MET A 25 -8.68 14.35 -0.97
CA MET A 25 -9.62 15.16 -1.75
C MET A 25 -9.00 16.40 -2.42
N GLY A 26 -7.70 16.63 -2.28
CA GLY A 26 -6.98 17.75 -2.92
C GLY A 26 -6.20 17.34 -4.18
N ASP A 27 -5.74 18.33 -4.95
CA ASP A 27 -4.79 18.10 -6.05
C ASP A 27 -3.53 17.42 -5.48
N PHE A 28 -3.28 16.18 -5.90
CA PHE A 28 -2.13 15.42 -5.44
C PHE A 28 -0.85 15.92 -6.14
N SER A 29 0.17 16.24 -5.35
CA SER A 29 1.52 16.56 -5.84
C SER A 29 2.51 15.66 -5.13
N PHE A 30 3.29 14.92 -5.92
CA PHE A 30 4.32 14.04 -5.39
C PHE A 30 5.37 14.82 -4.59
N ASN A 31 5.75 14.25 -3.45
CA ASN A 31 6.94 14.65 -2.73
C ASN A 31 8.18 14.08 -3.43
N MET A 32 9.00 14.97 -4.00
CA MET A 32 10.17 14.58 -4.79
C MET A 32 11.40 14.19 -3.95
N ASN A 33 11.30 14.12 -2.62
CA ASN A 33 12.36 13.63 -1.74
C ASN A 33 12.51 12.09 -1.83
N TYR A 34 13.01 11.63 -2.98
CA TYR A 34 13.13 10.21 -3.29
C TYR A 34 14.13 9.49 -2.37
N GLU A 35 15.08 10.18 -1.75
CA GLU A 35 16.02 9.58 -0.80
C GLU A 35 15.30 9.09 0.47
N ASN A 36 14.40 9.91 1.01
CA ASN A 36 13.57 9.52 2.15
C ASN A 36 12.60 8.39 1.78
N ARG A 37 11.97 8.48 0.60
CA ARG A 37 11.13 7.40 0.07
C ARG A 37 11.89 6.08 -0.06
N ASP A 38 13.07 6.11 -0.67
CA ASP A 38 13.88 4.92 -0.91
C ASP A 38 14.33 4.30 0.42
N LYS A 39 14.66 5.13 1.43
CA LYS A 39 14.94 4.67 2.79
C LYS A 39 13.74 3.96 3.44
N LEU A 40 12.53 4.49 3.29
CA LEU A 40 11.29 3.84 3.78
C LEU A 40 11.06 2.49 3.10
N LEU A 41 11.36 2.38 1.81
CA LEU A 41 11.17 1.18 1.00
C LEU A 41 12.34 0.19 1.06
N GLY A 42 13.40 0.49 1.81
CA GLY A 42 14.61 -0.33 1.85
C GLY A 42 15.38 -0.39 0.53
N ILE A 43 15.13 0.55 -0.39
CA ILE A 43 15.82 0.65 -1.67
C ILE A 43 17.20 1.28 -1.42
N SER A 44 18.25 0.62 -1.92
CA SER A 44 19.62 1.10 -1.80
C SER A 44 20.33 1.19 -3.16
N GLY A 45 21.44 1.93 -3.19
CA GLY A 45 22.26 2.16 -4.37
C GLY A 45 21.81 3.34 -5.22
N GLU A 46 22.66 3.77 -6.15
CA GLU A 46 22.44 4.99 -6.94
C GLU A 46 21.49 4.77 -8.12
N TRP A 47 20.56 5.70 -8.33
CA TRP A 47 19.77 5.72 -9.55
C TRP A 47 20.68 5.91 -10.76
N ILE A 48 20.59 5.01 -11.75
CA ILE A 48 21.40 5.16 -12.97
C ILE A 48 20.75 6.23 -13.86
N PHE A 49 21.45 7.36 -13.99
CA PHE A 49 21.03 8.49 -14.80
C PHE A 49 21.29 8.21 -16.30
N LYS A 50 20.40 7.45 -16.96
CA LYS A 50 20.35 7.38 -18.43
C LYS A 50 19.19 8.25 -18.93
N ARG A 51 19.48 9.25 -19.76
CA ARG A 51 18.46 10.13 -20.36
C ARG A 51 17.39 9.30 -21.08
N GLY A 52 16.13 9.45 -20.66
CA GLY A 52 14.96 8.91 -21.37
C GLY A 52 14.60 7.44 -21.08
N SER A 53 15.39 6.70 -20.29
CA SER A 53 15.13 5.29 -19.99
C SER A 53 15.22 5.01 -18.49
N GLY A 54 14.61 5.88 -17.67
CA GLY A 54 14.67 5.72 -16.22
C GLY A 54 14.23 4.31 -15.82
N SER A 55 15.05 3.63 -15.04
CA SER A 55 14.73 2.29 -14.56
C SER A 55 13.56 2.35 -13.57
N ILE A 56 12.90 1.21 -13.39
CA ILE A 56 12.12 0.95 -12.17
C ILE A 56 13.02 0.25 -11.16
N ARG A 57 12.70 0.38 -9.87
CA ARG A 57 13.25 -0.48 -8.83
C ARG A 57 12.09 -1.11 -8.08
N ARG A 58 12.14 -2.43 -7.95
CA ARG A 58 11.20 -3.18 -7.11
C ARG A 58 11.62 -3.05 -5.65
N PHE A 59 10.64 -2.98 -4.78
CA PHE A 59 10.83 -3.13 -3.34
C PHE A 59 10.06 -4.37 -2.88
N ASP A 60 10.53 -4.94 -1.78
CA ASP A 60 9.92 -6.13 -1.21
C ASP A 60 8.71 -5.79 -0.32
N PHE A 61 8.21 -6.77 0.41
CA PHE A 61 7.02 -6.68 1.25
C PHE A 61 7.10 -5.51 2.25
N ILE A 62 6.22 -4.53 2.10
CA ILE A 62 5.97 -3.45 3.06
C ILE A 62 4.71 -3.74 3.87
N ASP A 63 4.70 -3.33 5.13
CA ASP A 63 3.53 -3.42 5.99
C ASP A 63 2.65 -2.16 5.91
N VAL A 64 1.51 -2.19 6.63
CA VAL A 64 0.56 -1.07 6.65
C VAL A 64 1.15 0.22 7.24
N SER A 65 2.13 0.12 8.14
CA SER A 65 2.78 1.28 8.75
C SER A 65 3.67 2.01 7.75
N ILE A 66 4.41 1.26 6.93
CA ILE A 66 5.19 1.83 5.83
C ILE A 66 4.25 2.43 4.77
N LEU A 67 3.16 1.75 4.40
CA LEU A 67 2.19 2.31 3.44
C LEU A 67 1.55 3.61 3.96
N LYS A 68 1.18 3.66 5.24
CA LYS A 68 0.69 4.90 5.90
C LYS A 68 1.71 6.04 5.73
N GLN A 69 2.98 5.78 6.02
CA GLN A 69 4.04 6.77 5.88
C GLN A 69 4.23 7.24 4.44
N LEU A 70 4.10 6.36 3.44
CA LEU A 70 4.18 6.76 2.03
C LEU A 70 3.05 7.71 1.65
N ILE A 71 1.82 7.44 2.11
CA ILE A 71 0.64 8.27 1.86
C ILE A 71 0.78 9.63 2.55
N GLU A 72 1.09 9.64 3.85
CA GLU A 72 1.21 10.87 4.65
C GLU A 72 2.31 11.81 4.13
N ASN A 73 3.39 11.24 3.60
CA ASN A 73 4.49 12.01 3.02
C ASN A 73 4.30 12.33 1.53
N LYS A 74 3.15 11.99 0.94
CA LYS A 74 2.82 12.17 -0.48
C LYS A 74 3.83 11.54 -1.44
N PHE A 75 4.39 10.39 -1.06
CA PHE A 75 5.27 9.60 -1.93
C PHE A 75 4.49 8.68 -2.88
N ILE A 76 3.27 8.32 -2.49
CA ILE A 76 2.36 7.49 -3.28
C ILE A 76 1.01 8.19 -3.39
N ASP A 77 0.42 8.15 -4.58
CA ASP A 77 -0.89 8.77 -4.84
C ASP A 77 -2.02 7.84 -4.39
N PRO A 78 -2.85 8.23 -3.39
CA PRO A 78 -3.91 7.38 -2.87
C PRO A 78 -4.96 6.95 -3.89
N ILE A 79 -5.19 7.75 -4.94
CA ILE A 79 -6.19 7.45 -5.97
C ILE A 79 -5.61 6.68 -7.17
N GLU A 80 -4.28 6.55 -7.24
CA GLU A 80 -3.63 5.77 -8.30
C GLU A 80 -4.00 4.29 -8.17
N SER A 81 -4.07 3.62 -9.33
CA SER A 81 -4.29 2.20 -9.46
C SER A 81 -3.36 1.68 -10.57
N HIS A 82 -2.66 0.59 -10.31
CA HIS A 82 -1.83 -0.08 -11.31
C HIS A 82 -2.69 -1.07 -12.09
N ASN A 83 -3.02 -0.73 -13.33
CA ASN A 83 -3.87 -1.53 -14.21
C ASN A 83 -5.23 -1.89 -13.58
N SER A 84 -5.46 -3.17 -13.31
CA SER A 84 -6.70 -3.65 -12.69
C SER A 84 -6.62 -3.78 -11.17
N SER A 85 -5.53 -3.33 -10.55
CA SER A 85 -5.38 -3.32 -9.09
C SER A 85 -6.45 -2.45 -8.44
N PRO A 86 -6.83 -2.73 -7.19
CA PRO A 86 -7.49 -1.74 -6.35
C PRO A 86 -6.62 -0.48 -6.22
N SER A 87 -7.24 0.65 -5.88
CA SER A 87 -6.50 1.88 -5.62
C SER A 87 -5.61 1.76 -4.39
N ILE A 88 -4.61 2.63 -4.27
CA ILE A 88 -3.73 2.66 -3.09
C ILE A 88 -4.53 2.85 -1.79
N GLU A 89 -5.57 3.67 -1.80
CA GLU A 89 -6.50 3.81 -0.67
C GLU A 89 -7.20 2.49 -0.31
N GLN A 90 -7.73 1.79 -1.31
CA GLN A 90 -8.41 0.52 -1.09
C GLN A 90 -7.45 -0.52 -0.52
N ILE A 91 -6.21 -0.56 -1.03
CA ILE A 91 -5.15 -1.41 -0.51
C ILE A 91 -4.82 -1.03 0.93
N TYR A 92 -4.66 0.26 1.24
CA TYR A 92 -4.41 0.74 2.59
C TYR A 92 -5.54 0.34 3.55
N GLY A 93 -6.80 0.55 3.17
CA GLY A 93 -7.96 0.15 3.97
C GLY A 93 -8.01 -1.36 4.23
N PHE A 94 -7.69 -2.17 3.22
CA PHE A 94 -7.61 -3.63 3.37
C PHE A 94 -6.48 -4.05 4.33
N MET A 95 -5.29 -3.45 4.19
CA MET A 95 -4.14 -3.71 5.07
C MET A 95 -4.36 -3.18 6.50
N ALA A 96 -5.06 -2.07 6.69
CA ALA A 96 -5.42 -1.55 8.01
C ALA A 96 -6.39 -2.48 8.74
N ARG A 97 -7.34 -3.07 8.01
CA ARG A 97 -8.24 -4.10 8.55
C ARG A 97 -7.51 -5.42 8.85
N PHE A 98 -6.48 -5.75 8.07
CA PHE A 98 -5.69 -6.98 8.22
C PHE A 98 -4.18 -6.68 8.27
N PRO A 99 -3.63 -6.25 9.42
CA PRO A 99 -2.25 -5.74 9.52
C PRO A 99 -1.13 -6.75 9.19
N HIS A 100 -1.46 -8.03 9.00
CA HIS A 100 -0.52 -9.06 8.55
C HIS A 100 -0.39 -9.17 7.03
N VAL A 101 -1.24 -8.46 6.28
CA VAL A 101 -1.13 -8.32 4.83
C VAL A 101 0.03 -7.39 4.54
N MET A 102 0.88 -7.81 3.60
CA MET A 102 1.99 -7.02 3.10
C MET A 102 1.79 -6.70 1.62
N ALA A 103 2.29 -5.55 1.17
CA ALA A 103 2.24 -5.13 -0.22
C ALA A 103 3.62 -5.14 -0.88
N LYS A 104 3.64 -5.36 -2.19
CA LYS A 104 4.81 -5.28 -3.05
C LYS A 104 4.57 -4.31 -4.19
N GLY A 105 5.66 -3.84 -4.77
CA GLY A 105 5.56 -2.85 -5.83
C GLY A 105 6.89 -2.45 -6.43
N TYR A 106 6.84 -1.34 -7.14
CA TYR A 106 8.00 -0.70 -7.73
C TYR A 106 7.92 0.81 -7.63
N VAL A 107 9.08 1.46 -7.73
CA VAL A 107 9.19 2.90 -7.89
C VAL A 107 9.88 3.22 -9.20
N THR A 108 9.44 4.30 -9.83
CA THR A 108 10.13 4.84 -11.00
C THR A 108 11.31 5.70 -10.57
N SER A 109 12.32 5.79 -11.43
CA SER A 109 13.42 6.73 -11.28
C SER A 109 12.94 8.16 -11.01
N PRO A 110 13.61 8.93 -10.13
CA PRO A 110 13.31 10.34 -9.87
C PRO A 110 13.42 11.26 -11.09
N LEU A 111 13.99 10.77 -12.19
CA LEU A 111 14.16 11.51 -13.44
C LEU A 111 13.04 11.28 -14.46
N ARG A 112 12.16 10.31 -14.21
CA ARG A 112 11.05 10.01 -15.11
C ARG A 112 9.96 11.07 -14.96
N ILE A 113 9.34 11.41 -16.08
CA ILE A 113 8.18 12.31 -16.10
C ILE A 113 6.98 11.70 -15.37
N ASP A 114 6.88 10.38 -15.36
CA ASP A 114 5.87 9.62 -14.62
C ASP A 114 6.43 9.11 -13.29
N TYR A 115 7.01 10.03 -12.50
CA TYR A 115 7.45 9.74 -11.14
C TYR A 115 6.28 9.16 -10.31
N ARG A 116 6.40 7.90 -9.90
CA ARG A 116 5.40 7.23 -9.07
C ARG A 116 6.00 6.11 -8.22
N VAL A 117 5.24 5.75 -7.21
CA VAL A 117 5.30 4.48 -6.48
C VAL A 117 4.01 3.75 -6.84
N SER A 118 4.11 2.50 -7.24
CA SER A 118 2.94 1.66 -7.56
C SER A 118 3.02 0.38 -6.76
N LEU A 119 1.87 -0.12 -6.30
CA LEU A 119 1.73 -1.43 -5.66
C LEU A 119 1.14 -2.41 -6.67
N ASP A 120 1.81 -3.53 -6.87
CA ASP A 120 1.42 -4.54 -7.87
C ASP A 120 1.13 -5.91 -7.25
N ALA A 121 1.36 -6.12 -5.95
CA ALA A 121 1.04 -7.38 -5.29
C ALA A 121 0.67 -7.25 -3.81
N LEU A 122 -0.12 -8.21 -3.33
CA LEU A 122 -0.42 -8.44 -1.92
C LEU A 122 -0.02 -9.85 -1.50
N PHE A 123 0.41 -9.99 -0.25
CA PHE A 123 0.86 -11.27 0.30
C PHE A 123 0.51 -11.44 1.77
N VAL A 124 0.15 -12.67 2.14
CA VAL A 124 -0.08 -13.09 3.52
C VAL A 124 0.66 -14.40 3.79
N PRO A 125 1.61 -14.44 4.74
CA PRO A 125 2.26 -15.68 5.16
C PRO A 125 1.28 -16.68 5.77
N LYS A 126 1.48 -17.98 5.52
CA LYS A 126 0.65 -19.10 6.03
C LYS A 126 0.19 -18.92 7.49
N LYS A 127 1.14 -18.58 8.37
CA LYS A 127 0.93 -18.45 9.82
C LYS A 127 -0.10 -17.38 10.23
N HIS A 128 -0.43 -16.45 9.33
CA HIS A 128 -1.39 -15.37 9.59
C HIS A 128 -2.74 -15.57 8.91
N ILE A 129 -2.91 -16.65 8.14
CA ILE A 129 -4.15 -16.91 7.41
C ILE A 129 -5.22 -17.41 8.37
N THR A 130 -6.27 -16.61 8.49
CA THR A 130 -7.55 -17.02 9.09
C THR A 130 -8.56 -17.30 7.98
N GLN A 131 -9.63 -18.04 8.30
CA GLN A 131 -10.71 -18.29 7.34
C GLN A 131 -11.33 -16.99 6.81
N GLN A 132 -11.55 -16.01 7.71
CA GLN A 132 -12.10 -14.70 7.35
C GLN A 132 -11.15 -13.94 6.43
N LEU A 133 -9.86 -13.88 6.76
CA LEU A 133 -8.86 -13.21 5.93
C LEU A 133 -8.78 -13.84 4.55
N LYS A 134 -8.79 -15.17 4.44
CA LYS A 134 -8.79 -15.86 3.14
C LYS A 134 -10.00 -15.49 2.29
N GLN A 135 -11.20 -15.49 2.86
CA GLN A 135 -12.42 -15.11 2.15
C GLN A 135 -12.39 -13.66 1.68
N ASP A 136 -12.01 -12.73 2.57
CA ASP A 136 -11.95 -11.30 2.25
C ASP A 136 -10.85 -10.99 1.24
N PHE A 137 -9.71 -11.68 1.30
CA PHE A 137 -8.62 -11.56 0.33
C PHE A 137 -9.06 -12.01 -1.07
N ILE A 138 -9.73 -13.15 -1.19
CA ILE A 138 -10.23 -13.65 -2.48
C ILE A 138 -11.25 -12.67 -3.08
N ALA A 139 -12.15 -12.13 -2.25
CA ALA A 139 -13.13 -11.15 -2.70
C ALA A 139 -12.47 -9.82 -3.12
N PHE A 140 -11.47 -9.37 -2.38
CA PHE A 140 -10.73 -8.13 -2.65
C PHE A 140 -9.88 -8.24 -3.94
N CYS A 141 -9.24 -9.39 -4.15
CA CYS A 141 -8.33 -9.66 -5.26
C CYS A 141 -9.02 -10.27 -6.50
N VAL A 142 -10.33 -10.04 -6.68
CA VAL A 142 -11.13 -10.67 -7.76
C VAL A 142 -10.65 -10.36 -9.18
N LYS A 143 -9.87 -9.29 -9.36
CA LYS A 143 -9.29 -8.87 -10.65
C LYS A 143 -7.78 -9.14 -10.77
N ALA A 144 -7.19 -9.92 -9.86
CA ALA A 144 -5.77 -10.25 -9.94
C ALA A 144 -5.48 -11.19 -11.11
N ASP A 145 -4.34 -10.98 -11.77
CA ASP A 145 -3.85 -11.83 -12.87
C ASP A 145 -3.29 -13.16 -12.33
N GLU A 146 -2.71 -13.11 -11.13
CA GLU A 146 -2.26 -14.28 -10.38
C GLU A 146 -2.90 -14.29 -8.99
N LEU A 147 -3.48 -15.41 -8.58
CA LEU A 147 -4.08 -15.61 -7.26
C LEU A 147 -3.74 -17.01 -6.72
N GLU A 148 -2.92 -17.05 -5.68
CA GLU A 148 -2.53 -18.27 -4.96
C GLU A 148 -3.16 -18.25 -3.56
N THR A 149 -3.77 -19.36 -3.12
CA THR A 149 -4.51 -19.38 -1.84
C THR A 149 -4.27 -20.61 -0.97
N ASP A 150 -3.40 -21.53 -1.37
CA ASP A 150 -3.23 -22.81 -0.66
C ASP A 150 -2.25 -22.70 0.51
N GLU A 151 -0.98 -22.45 0.22
CA GLU A 151 0.09 -22.40 1.23
C GLU A 151 0.32 -21.00 1.80
N TYR A 152 -0.05 -19.98 1.04
CA TYR A 152 -0.03 -18.57 1.40
C TYR A 152 -1.17 -17.88 0.64
N LEU A 153 -1.45 -16.61 0.94
CA LEU A 153 -2.28 -15.79 0.06
C LEU A 153 -1.36 -14.89 -0.74
N TYR A 154 -1.48 -14.90 -2.05
CA TYR A 154 -0.76 -14.01 -2.94
C TYR A 154 -1.67 -13.57 -4.07
N ALA A 155 -1.63 -12.27 -4.37
CA ALA A 155 -2.28 -11.69 -5.53
C ALA A 155 -1.30 -10.76 -6.24
N TRP A 156 -1.28 -10.79 -7.56
CA TRP A 156 -0.48 -9.89 -8.39
C TRP A 156 -1.30 -9.36 -9.57
N TRP A 157 -1.05 -8.11 -9.94
CA TRP A 157 -1.65 -7.41 -11.07
C TRP A 157 -0.54 -6.98 -12.03
N ASP A 158 -0.62 -7.37 -13.30
CA ASP A 158 0.36 -6.96 -14.33
C ASP A 158 -0.04 -5.66 -15.00
#